data_AF-A0A7Y0PVM0-F1
#
_entry.id   AF-A0A7Y0PVM0-F1
#
_cell.length_a   1.000
_cell.length_b   1.000
_cell.length_c   1.000
_cell.angle_alpha   90.00
_cell.angle_beta   90.00
_cell.angle_gamma   90.00
#
_symmetry.space_group_name_H-M   'P 1'
#
loop_
_entity.id
_entity.type
_entity.pdbx_description
1 polymer ?
#
loop_
_entity_poly.entity_id
_entity_poly.type
_entity_poly.pdbx_seq_one_letter_code
_entity_poly.pdbx_strand_id
1 'polypeptide(L)'
;MEHRGAPNDPLGCHFDLLLEDGPSCRTWRLPQIPRLDGPAVEAIPINAHRLAWLDHHDAAVSGGRGWAKRIVGGLFSGSLPINCEDRLSVRLQSTDLKGHLEIEHRLCRIRSEPSSTP
;
A
#
# COMPACT_ATOMS: atom_id res chain seq x y z
N MET A 1 3.75 1.74 4.16
CA MET A 1 4.33 2.61 5.20
C MET A 1 3.55 2.38 6.47
N GLU A 2 4.18 1.91 7.55
CA GLU A 2 3.58 1.96 8.88
C GLU A 2 3.65 3.39 9.40
N HIS A 3 2.56 3.88 9.98
CA HIS A 3 2.48 5.16 10.65
C HIS A 3 2.07 4.93 12.11
N ARG A 4 2.80 5.52 13.06
CA ARG A 4 2.54 5.39 14.50
C ARG A 4 2.50 6.73 15.19
N GLY A 5 1.69 6.84 16.25
CA GLY A 5 1.67 8.01 17.13
C GLY A 5 1.19 9.30 16.47
N ALA A 6 0.39 9.20 15.40
CA ALA A 6 -0.27 10.36 14.83
C ALA A 6 -1.38 10.84 15.79
N PRO A 7 -1.46 12.15 16.12
CA PRO A 7 -2.41 12.66 17.11
C PRO A 7 -3.89 12.36 16.81
N ASN A 8 -4.22 12.20 15.52
CA ASN A 8 -5.58 11.98 15.04
C ASN A 8 -5.82 10.53 14.59
N ASP A 9 -4.94 9.60 14.97
CA ASP A 9 -5.12 8.18 14.70
C ASP A 9 -5.60 7.46 15.98
N PRO A 10 -6.90 7.15 16.11
CA PRO A 10 -7.45 6.55 17.31
C PRO A 10 -6.94 5.13 17.57
N LEU A 11 -6.43 4.44 16.54
CA LEU A 11 -5.83 3.11 16.69
C LEU A 11 -4.34 3.19 17.03
N GLY A 12 -3.74 4.38 16.92
CA GLY A 12 -2.32 4.64 17.18
C GLY A 12 -1.37 4.05 16.15
N CYS A 13 -1.85 3.19 15.25
CA CYS A 13 -1.10 2.60 14.15
C CYS A 13 -1.99 2.28 12.94
N HIS A 14 -1.49 2.60 11.74
CA HIS A 14 -2.07 2.19 10.46
C HIS A 14 -0.98 2.00 9.40
N PHE A 15 -1.38 1.51 8.22
CA PHE A 15 -0.48 1.31 7.09
C PHE A 15 -0.96 2.05 5.86
N ASP A 16 -0.11 2.86 5.24
CA ASP A 16 -0.39 3.44 3.94
C ASP A 16 0.28 2.60 2.84
N LEU A 17 -0.51 2.11 1.88
CA LEU A 17 -0.04 1.51 0.64
C LEU A 17 0.16 2.61 -0.39
N LEU A 18 1.39 2.73 -0.92
CA LEU A 18 1.76 3.73 -1.91
C LEU A 18 2.16 3.00 -3.21
N LEU A 19 1.53 3.37 -4.33
CA LEU A 19 1.94 2.95 -5.68
C LEU A 19 2.32 4.18 -6.48
N GLU A 20 3.50 4.14 -7.12
CA GLU A 20 3.93 5.19 -8.06
C GLU A 20 2.92 5.33 -9.21
N ASP A 21 2.46 6.57 -9.45
CA ASP A 21 1.50 6.92 -10.48
C ASP A 21 1.89 8.30 -11.07
N GLY A 22 2.83 8.28 -12.00
CA GLY A 22 3.42 9.49 -12.60
C GLY A 22 4.17 10.33 -11.56
N PRO A 23 3.79 11.60 -11.31
CA PRO A 23 4.56 12.51 -10.44
C PRO A 23 4.29 12.30 -8.94
N SER A 24 3.43 11.35 -8.55
CA SER A 24 3.01 11.15 -7.16
C SER A 24 2.68 9.68 -6.88
N CYS A 25 2.30 9.36 -5.66
CA CYS A 25 1.82 8.04 -5.29
C CYS A 25 0.30 8.04 -5.13
N ARG A 26 -0.39 7.14 -5.83
CA ARG A 26 -1.75 6.76 -5.46
C ARG A 26 -1.67 6.02 -4.12
N THR A 27 -2.46 6.48 -3.14
CA THR A 27 -2.31 6.04 -1.75
C THR A 27 -3.61 5.58 -1.13
N TRP A 28 -3.55 4.47 -0.39
CA TRP A 28 -4.65 3.98 0.43
C TRP A 28 -4.18 3.75 1.85
N ARG A 29 -5.02 4.15 2.82
CA ARG A 29 -4.89 3.74 4.21
C ARG A 29 -5.49 2.36 4.40
N LEU A 30 -4.72 1.48 5.02
CA LEU A 30 -5.07 0.12 5.40
C LEU A 30 -4.98 0.00 6.93
N PRO A 31 -5.91 -0.71 7.59
CA PRO A 31 -5.83 -0.99 9.02
C PRO A 31 -4.75 -2.04 9.34
N GLN A 32 -4.38 -2.86 8.35
CA GLN A 32 -3.34 -3.89 8.46
C GLN A 32 -2.79 -4.22 7.07
N ILE A 33 -1.60 -4.83 7.00
CA ILE A 33 -1.04 -5.32 5.73
C ILE A 33 -1.83 -6.57 5.30
N PRO A 34 -2.39 -6.63 4.08
CA PRO A 34 -3.07 -7.82 3.58
C PRO A 34 -2.08 -8.99 3.50
N ARG A 35 -2.49 -10.16 4.02
CA ARG A 35 -1.68 -11.38 3.95
C ARG A 35 -1.85 -12.02 2.58
N LEU A 36 -0.79 -12.65 2.07
CA LEU A 36 -0.86 -13.45 0.84
C LEU A 36 -1.93 -14.54 0.99
N ASP A 37 -2.87 -14.58 0.06
CA ASP A 37 -4.05 -15.45 0.03
C ASP A 37 -4.94 -15.36 1.29
N GLY A 38 -4.80 -14.29 2.05
CA GLY A 38 -5.63 -13.98 3.20
C GLY A 38 -6.96 -13.32 2.84
N PRO A 39 -7.78 -13.01 3.85
CA PRO A 39 -8.98 -12.20 3.64
C PRO A 39 -8.61 -10.80 3.16
N ALA A 40 -9.54 -10.17 2.44
CA ALA A 40 -9.38 -8.77 2.07
C ALA A 40 -9.40 -7.86 3.29
N VAL A 41 -8.68 -6.74 3.20
CA VAL A 41 -8.66 -5.68 4.21
C VAL A 41 -9.25 -4.40 3.61
N GLU A 42 -9.77 -3.51 4.45
CA GLU A 42 -10.24 -2.22 3.96
C GLU A 42 -9.09 -1.39 3.38
N ALA A 43 -9.36 -0.71 2.27
CA ALA A 43 -8.46 0.19 1.58
C ALA A 43 -9.14 1.52 1.30
N ILE A 44 -8.92 2.47 2.19
CA ILE A 44 -9.53 3.79 2.12
C ILE A 44 -8.60 4.69 1.28
N PRO A 45 -9.02 5.20 0.12
CA PRO A 45 -8.21 6.13 -0.65
C PRO A 45 -7.96 7.40 0.17
N ILE A 46 -6.71 7.87 0.17
CA ILE A 46 -6.30 9.11 0.83
C ILE A 46 -5.54 9.99 -0.16
N ASN A 47 -5.19 11.20 0.27
CA ASN A 47 -4.45 12.14 -0.57
C ASN A 47 -3.15 11.51 -1.10
N ALA A 48 -2.84 11.84 -2.35
CA ALA A 48 -1.62 11.37 -2.99
C ALA A 48 -0.37 11.78 -2.20
N HIS A 49 0.58 10.85 -2.10
CA HIS A 49 1.86 11.10 -1.46
C HIS A 49 2.90 11.55 -2.48
N ARG A 50 3.91 12.29 -2.02
CA ARG A 50 5.09 12.61 -2.85
C ARG A 50 5.93 11.36 -3.06
N LEU A 51 6.55 11.23 -4.23
CA LEU A 51 7.44 10.08 -4.55
C LEU A 51 8.55 9.86 -3.52
N ALA A 52 9.05 10.91 -2.85
CA ALA A 52 10.05 10.78 -1.79
C ALA A 52 9.63 9.87 -0.62
N TRP A 53 8.33 9.62 -0.44
CA TRP A 53 7.84 8.62 0.53
C TRP A 53 8.17 7.19 0.12
N LEU A 54 8.39 6.91 -1.17
CA LEU A 54 8.88 5.64 -1.71
C LEU A 54 10.35 5.37 -1.41
N ASP A 55 11.09 6.28 -0.77
CA ASP A 55 12.42 6.02 -0.22
C ASP A 55 12.50 6.30 1.29
N HIS A 56 11.38 6.65 1.92
CA HIS A 56 11.35 6.86 3.36
C HIS A 56 11.63 5.54 4.09
N HIS A 57 12.50 5.58 5.10
CA HIS A 57 12.93 4.39 5.85
C HIS A 57 12.29 4.30 7.22
N ASP A 58 12.76 5.06 8.20
CA ASP A 58 12.31 4.98 9.59
C ASP A 58 12.60 6.33 10.26
N ALA A 59 11.64 7.27 10.24
CA ALA A 59 11.86 8.62 10.74
C ALA A 59 10.57 9.31 11.25
N ALA A 60 10.78 10.36 12.06
CA ALA A 60 9.71 11.22 12.52
C ALA A 60 9.04 11.95 11.35
N VAL A 61 7.71 12.04 11.41
CA VAL A 61 6.93 12.88 10.49
C VAL A 61 6.97 14.32 11.00
N SER A 62 7.28 15.25 10.10
CA SER A 62 7.42 16.67 10.42
C SER A 62 6.19 17.24 11.15
N GLY A 63 6.42 18.22 12.02
CA GLY A 63 5.34 18.87 12.79
C GLY A 63 4.76 18.01 13.92
N GLY A 64 5.52 17.01 14.42
CA GLY A 64 5.09 16.17 15.53
C GLY A 64 3.94 15.23 15.17
N ARG A 65 3.81 14.85 13.90
CA ARG A 65 2.69 14.05 13.39
C ARG A 65 2.92 12.54 13.47
N GLY A 66 3.71 12.13 14.46
CA GLY A 66 4.08 10.74 14.68
C GLY A 66 5.33 10.32 13.91
N TRP A 67 5.39 9.04 13.58
CA TRP A 67 6.54 8.38 13.01
C TRP A 67 6.12 7.52 11.83
N ALA A 68 6.95 7.43 10.79
CA ALA A 68 6.68 6.60 9.63
C ALA A 68 7.83 5.65 9.34
N LYS A 69 7.49 4.41 8.98
CA LYS A 69 8.44 3.36 8.66
C LYS A 69 8.04 2.59 7.41
N ARG A 70 8.99 2.32 6.50
CA ARG A 70 8.78 1.38 5.42
C ARG A 70 8.84 -0.04 5.96
N ILE A 71 7.77 -0.79 5.73
CA ILE A 71 7.68 -2.21 6.13
C ILE A 71 8.03 -3.12 4.95
N VAL A 72 7.46 -2.83 3.78
CA VAL A 72 7.75 -3.54 2.52
C VAL A 72 7.93 -2.49 1.43
N GLY A 73 8.91 -2.71 0.56
CA GLY A 73 9.14 -1.91 -0.64
C GLY A 73 9.58 -2.81 -1.79
N GLY A 74 9.26 -2.41 -3.02
CA GLY A 74 9.56 -3.19 -4.21
C GLY A 74 9.00 -2.54 -5.46
N LEU A 75 8.96 -3.32 -6.53
CA LEU A 75 8.43 -2.93 -7.82
C LEU A 75 7.03 -3.52 -8.00
N PHE A 76 6.26 -2.93 -8.90
CA PHE A 76 5.06 -3.55 -9.42
C PHE A 76 5.05 -3.51 -10.94
N SER A 77 4.31 -4.43 -11.56
CA SER A 77 4.07 -4.45 -13.01
C SER A 77 2.59 -4.57 -13.32
N GLY A 78 2.15 -3.90 -14.38
CA GLY A 78 0.74 -3.78 -14.76
C GLY A 78 0.39 -2.31 -15.02
N SER A 79 -0.89 -2.04 -15.25
CA SER A 79 -1.40 -0.68 -15.42
C SER A 79 -2.33 -0.32 -14.28
N LEU A 80 -2.16 0.89 -13.74
CA LEU A 80 -3.12 1.43 -12.80
C LEU A 80 -4.35 1.92 -13.59
N PRO A 81 -5.58 1.69 -13.10
CA PRO A 81 -6.76 2.18 -13.78
C PRO A 81 -6.79 3.71 -13.76
N ILE A 82 -7.31 4.32 -14.83
CA ILE A 82 -7.44 5.78 -14.92
C ILE A 82 -8.42 6.29 -13.87
N ASN A 83 -9.56 5.60 -13.71
CA ASN A 83 -10.52 5.90 -12.65
C ASN A 83 -10.11 5.19 -11.36
N CYS A 84 -10.13 5.93 -10.26
CA CYS A 84 -9.72 5.43 -8.94
C CYS A 84 -10.70 4.41 -8.34
N GLU A 85 -11.94 4.39 -8.82
CA GLU A 85 -12.98 3.44 -8.36
C GLU A 85 -12.97 2.13 -9.15
N ASP A 86 -12.30 2.08 -10.30
CA ASP A 86 -12.18 0.86 -11.08
C ASP A 86 -11.26 -0.15 -10.39
N ARG A 87 -11.48 -1.44 -10.65
CA ARG A 87 -10.65 -2.51 -10.12
C ARG A 87 -9.19 -2.30 -10.51
N LEU A 88 -8.33 -2.21 -9.50
CA LEU A 88 -6.88 -2.24 -9.63
C LEU A 88 -6.41 -3.69 -9.50
N SER A 89 -5.57 -4.14 -10.44
CA SER A 89 -4.85 -5.41 -10.33
C SER A 89 -3.44 -5.26 -10.87
N VAL A 90 -2.44 -5.39 -10.01
CA VAL A 90 -1.03 -5.29 -10.37
C VAL A 90 -0.23 -6.40 -9.71
N ARG A 91 0.84 -6.83 -10.37
CA ARG A 91 1.78 -7.79 -9.80
C ARG A 91 2.78 -7.05 -8.92
N LEU A 92 2.96 -7.49 -7.68
CA LEU A 92 3.97 -7.00 -6.75
C LEU A 92 5.22 -7.89 -6.82
N GLN A 93 6.37 -7.23 -6.80
CA GLN A 93 7.68 -7.86 -6.77
C GLN A 93 8.55 -7.16 -5.73
N SER A 94 8.72 -7.79 -4.58
CA SER A 94 9.70 -7.39 -3.56
C SER A 94 10.47 -8.62 -3.09
N THR A 95 11.47 -8.39 -2.23
CA THR A 95 12.22 -9.47 -1.57
C THR A 95 11.31 -10.35 -0.71
N ASP A 96 10.38 -9.75 0.02
CA ASP A 96 9.59 -10.42 1.07
C ASP A 96 8.14 -10.72 0.67
N LEU A 97 7.67 -10.13 -0.44
CA LEU A 97 6.29 -10.23 -0.90
C LEU A 97 6.22 -10.28 -2.43
N LYS A 98 5.62 -11.36 -2.95
CA LYS A 98 5.32 -11.57 -4.37
C LYS A 98 3.87 -12.03 -4.49
N GLY A 99 3.16 -11.52 -5.50
CA GLY A 99 1.76 -11.86 -5.75
C GLY A 99 1.02 -10.77 -6.50
N HIS A 100 -0.27 -10.95 -6.73
CA HIS A 100 -1.15 -9.94 -7.33
C HIS A 100 -1.86 -9.15 -6.24
N LEU A 101 -1.61 -7.85 -6.19
CA LEU A 101 -2.39 -6.90 -5.43
C LEU A 101 -3.67 -6.58 -6.18
N GLU A 102 -4.80 -6.75 -5.52
CA GLU A 102 -6.12 -6.39 -6.06
C GLU A 102 -6.82 -5.41 -5.12
N ILE A 103 -7.36 -4.32 -5.67
CA ILE A 103 -8.20 -3.37 -4.94
C ILE A 103 -9.50 -3.16 -5.72
N GLU A 104 -10.63 -3.43 -5.10
CA GLU A 104 -11.96 -3.23 -5.67
C GLU A 104 -12.97 -3.01 -4.53
N HIS A 105 -13.94 -2.10 -4.70
CA HIS A 105 -14.93 -1.78 -3.67
C HIS A 105 -14.33 -1.49 -2.28
N ARG A 106 -13.19 -0.78 -2.25
CA ARG A 106 -12.40 -0.49 -1.03
C ARG A 106 -11.88 -1.73 -0.29
N LEU A 107 -11.77 -2.86 -0.96
CA LEU A 107 -11.21 -4.09 -0.42
C LEU A 107 -9.90 -4.41 -1.13
N CYS A 108 -8.83 -4.48 -0.36
CA CYS A 108 -7.49 -4.81 -0.80
C CYS A 108 -7.13 -6.25 -0.41
N ARG A 109 -6.60 -7.02 -1.35
CA ARG A 109 -6.10 -8.38 -1.12
C ARG A 109 -4.84 -8.65 -1.93
N ILE A 110 -4.08 -9.66 -1.49
CA ILE A 110 -2.94 -10.16 -2.25
C ILE A 110 -3.20 -11.64 -2.56
N ARG A 111 -3.05 -12.02 -3.82
CA ARG A 111 -3.20 -13.39 -4.31
C ARG A 111 -1.86 -13.96 -4.74
N SER A 112 -1.62 -15.24 -4.48
CA SER A 112 -0.54 -15.96 -5.15
C SER A 112 -0.75 -15.95 -6.65
N GLU A 113 0.34 -15.93 -7.42
CA GLU A 113 0.26 -16.27 -8.83
C GLU A 113 -0.18 -17.73 -8.97
N PRO A 114 -1.07 -18.06 -9.91
CA PRO A 114 -1.36 -19.45 -10.20
C PRO A 114 -0.04 -20.12 -10.57
N SER A 115 0.28 -21.21 -9.88
CA SER A 115 1.40 -22.06 -10.26
C SER A 115 1.16 -22.52 -11.70
N SER A 116 2.00 -22.09 -12.63
CA SER A 116 2.07 -22.68 -13.97
C SER A 116 2.48 -24.14 -13.78
N THR A 117 1.51 -25.05 -13.68
CA THR A 117 1.80 -26.48 -13.73
C THR A 117 2.33 -26.76 -15.14
N PRO A 118 3.52 -27.36 -15.30
CA PRO A 118 4.04 -27.77 -16.60
C PRO A 118 3.20 -28.88 -17.24
#